data_AF-A0AA37UWX6-F1
#
_entry.id   AF-A0AA37UWX6-F1
#
_cell.length_a   1.000
_cell.length_b   1.000
_cell.length_c   1.000
_cell.angle_alpha   90.00
_cell.angle_beta   90.00
_cell.angle_gamma   90.00
#
_symmetry.space_group_name_H-M   'P 1'
#
loop_
_entity.id
_entity.type
_entity.pdbx_description
1 polymer ?
#
loop_
_entity_poly.entity_id
_entity_poly.type
_entity_poly.pdbx_seq_one_letter_code
_entity_poly.pdbx_strand_id
1 'polypeptide(L)' 'MFAVHALDVDTLDLDPDASPTAVAFTGLFRTLARATLTATYQR' A
#
# COMPACT_ATOMS: atom_id res chain seq x y z
N MET A 1 1.71 -7.50 -9.51
CA MET A 1 0.59 -6.54 -9.33
C MET A 1 1.16 -5.32 -8.62
N PHE A 2 0.90 -4.15 -9.18
CA PHE A 2 1.22 -2.87 -8.56
C PHE A 2 -0.08 -2.30 -7.98
N ALA A 3 -0.03 -1.77 -6.77
CA ALA A 3 -1.18 -1.14 -6.13
C ALA A 3 -0.77 0.22 -5.57
N VAL A 4 -1.64 1.21 -5.75
CA VAL A 4 -1.49 2.55 -5.19
C VAL A 4 -2.74 2.85 -4.37
N HIS A 5 -2.55 3.31 -3.13
CA HIS A 5 -3.61 3.69 -2.22
C HIS A 5 -3.51 5.20 -1.97
N ALA A 6 -4.59 5.94 -2.20
CA ALA A 6 -4.71 7.33 -1.80
C ALA A 6 -5.10 7.36 -0.32
N LEU A 7 -4.28 7.99 0.52
CA LEU A 7 -4.47 8.05 1.96
C LEU A 7 -4.93 9.44 2.38
N ASP A 8 -5.73 9.53 3.45
CA ASP A 8 -6.20 10.78 4.06
C ASP A 8 -5.26 11.31 5.16
N VAL A 9 -4.00 10.87 5.15
CA VAL A 9 -2.93 11.29 6.07
C VAL A 9 -1.66 11.56 5.30
N ASP A 10 -0.86 12.49 5.82
CA ASP A 10 0.42 12.86 5.20
C ASP A 10 1.53 11.82 5.44
N THR A 11 1.50 11.13 6.58
CA THR A 11 2.48 10.09 6.98
C THR A 11 1.79 8.91 7.66
N LEU A 12 2.38 7.72 7.54
CA LEU A 12 1.97 6.51 8.25
C LEU A 12 2.87 6.20 9.47
N ASP A 13 3.97 6.95 9.66
CA ASP A 13 4.94 6.78 10.75
C ASP A 13 5.42 5.34 10.95
N LEU A 14 5.73 4.68 9.84
CA LEU A 14 6.20 3.30 9.82
C LEU A 14 7.72 3.22 10.07
N ASP A 15 8.14 2.19 10.78
CA ASP A 15 9.54 1.78 10.86
C ASP A 15 10.04 1.33 9.47
N PRO A 16 11.30 1.63 9.07
CA PRO A 16 11.85 1.21 7.79
C PRO A 16 11.84 -0.31 7.56
N ASP A 17 11.87 -1.11 8.63
CA ASP A 17 11.85 -2.57 8.58
C ASP A 17 10.44 -3.16 8.72
N ALA A 18 9.38 -2.33 8.69
CA ALA A 18 8.00 -2.77 8.81
C ALA A 18 7.62 -3.78 7.71
N SER A 19 7.02 -4.91 8.12
CA SER A 19 6.55 -5.93 7.17
C SER A 19 5.45 -5.37 6.24
N PRO A 20 5.31 -5.87 5.01
CA PRO A 20 4.24 -5.45 4.10
C PRO A 20 2.84 -5.58 4.69
N THR A 21 2.60 -6.61 5.52
CA THR A 21 1.34 -6.81 6.22
C THR A 21 1.07 -5.69 7.22
N ALA A 22 2.08 -5.29 8.00
CA ALA A 22 1.94 -4.18 8.94
C ALA A 22 1.60 -2.88 8.20
N VAL A 23 2.30 -2.57 7.10
CA VAL A 23 2.01 -1.40 6.25
C VAL A 23 0.55 -1.42 5.76
N ALA A 24 0.09 -2.58 5.26
CA ALA A 24 -1.26 -2.73 4.74
C ALA A 24 -2.32 -2.49 5.83
N PHE A 25 -2.13 -3.03 7.03
CA PHE A 25 -3.07 -2.83 8.14
C PHE A 25 -3.06 -1.40 8.69
N THR A 26 -1.89 -0.76 8.77
CA THR A 26 -1.79 0.65 9.19
C THR A 26 -2.53 1.58 8.23
N GLY A 27 -2.44 1.35 6.92
CA GLY A 27 -3.10 2.18 5.91
C GLY A 27 -4.56 1.81 5.60
N LEU A 28 -5.06 0.66 6.06
CA LEU A 28 -6.34 0.10 5.61
C LEU A 28 -7.52 1.06 5.83
N PHE A 29 -7.67 1.58 7.04
CA PHE A 29 -8.76 2.49 7.40
C PHE A 29 -8.49 3.96 7.05
N ARG A 30 -7.30 4.25 6.50
CA ARG A 30 -6.90 5.58 5.99
C ARG A 30 -7.02 5.67 4.46
N THR A 31 -7.38 4.56 3.79
CA THR A 31 -7.46 4.50 2.33
C THR A 31 -8.77 5.13 1.84
N LEU A 32 -8.65 6.22 1.09
CA LEU A 32 -9.76 6.86 0.38
C LEU A 32 -10.08 6.17 -0.95
N ALA A 33 -9.05 5.74 -1.68
CA ALA A 33 -9.19 5.09 -2.99
C ALA A 33 -8.00 4.16 -3.28
N ARG A 34 -8.21 3.20 -4.19
CA ARG A 34 -7.16 2.27 -4.63
C ARG A 34 -7.20 2.06 -6.14
N ALA A 35 -6.02 2.11 -6.77
CA ALA A 35 -5.81 1.71 -8.17
C ALA A 35 -4.81 0.56 -8.23
N THR A 36 -4.99 -0.33 -9.21
CA THR A 36 -4.14 -1.53 -9.36
C THR A 36 -3.78 -1.77 -10.82
N LEU A 37 -2.54 -2.21 -11.08
CA LEU A 37 -2.06 -2.63 -12.41
C LEU A 37 -1.44 -4.03 -12.32
N THR A 38 -1.92 -4.96 -13.14
CA THR A 38 -1.43 -6.35 -13.17
C THR A 38 -0.69 -6.61 -14.47
N ALA A 39 0.63 -6.80 -14.38
CA ALA A 39 1.47 -7.26 -15.47
C ALA A 39 1.75 -8.76 -15.33
N THR A 40 1.91 -9.44 -16.46
CA THR A 40 2.37 -10.83 -16.54
C THR A 40 3.81 -10.86 -17.05
N TYR A 41 4.54 -11.93 -16.72
CA TYR A 41 5.89 -12.17 -17.21
C TYR A 41 6.05 -13.64 -17.56
N GLN A 42 6.74 -13.93 -18.67
CA GLN A 42 7.15 -15.26 -19.08
C GLN A 42 8.65 -15.22 -19.40
N ARG A 43 9.38 -16.27 -19.00
CA ARG A 43 10.82 -16.41 -19.25
C ARG A 43 11.11 -17.00 -20.62
#